data_AF-A0A8J3V740-F1
#
_entry.id   AF-A0A8J3V740-F1
#
_cell.length_a   1.000
_cell.length_b   1.000
_cell.length_c   1.000
_cell.angle_alpha   90.00
_cell.angle_beta   90.00
_cell.angle_gamma   90.00
#
_symmetry.space_group_name_H-M   'P 1'
#
loop_
_entity.id
_entity.type
_entity.pdbx_description
1 polymer ?
#
loop_
_entity_poly.entity_id
_entity_poly.type
_entity_poly.pdbx_seq_one_letter_code
_entity_poly.pdbx_strand_id
1 'polypeptide(L)' 'MDGFFTTAWAVWAGLFAVSFAVLEGWALLNKRDGDTLSDQIRAWLGIYPVKHWRLAGAGALLGFLLWFGWHIVFESP' A
#
# COMPACT_ATOMS: atom_id res chain seq x y z
N MET A 1 -22.46 -8.83 7.29
CA MET A 1 -21.15 -9.05 7.93
C MET A 1 -21.31 -9.17 9.42
N ASP A 2 -21.15 -10.38 9.92
CA ASP A 2 -21.07 -10.73 11.34
C ASP A 2 -19.86 -10.01 11.98
N GLY A 3 -20.03 -9.60 13.25
CA GLY A 3 -19.05 -8.75 13.94
C GLY A 3 -17.65 -9.36 14.04
N PHE A 4 -17.55 -10.69 13.97
CA PHE A 4 -16.29 -11.43 13.93
C PHE A 4 -15.49 -11.14 12.65
N PHE A 5 -16.11 -11.21 11.48
CA PHE A 5 -15.46 -10.93 10.19
C PHE A 5 -14.90 -9.49 10.15
N THR A 6 -15.71 -8.53 10.59
CA THR A 6 -15.31 -7.12 10.65
C THR A 6 -14.13 -6.90 11.61
N THR A 7 -14.14 -7.58 12.76
CA THR A 7 -13.05 -7.50 13.75
C THR A 7 -11.77 -8.12 13.21
N ALA A 8 -11.85 -9.27 12.54
CA ALA A 8 -10.70 -9.94 11.94
C ALA A 8 -10.03 -9.06 10.87
N TRP A 9 -10.81 -8.43 9.99
CA TRP A 9 -10.29 -7.48 9.01
C TRP A 9 -9.69 -6.23 9.64
N ALA A 10 -10.31 -5.68 10.70
CA ALA A 10 -9.77 -4.53 11.42
C ALA A 10 -8.43 -4.85 12.09
N VAL A 11 -8.33 -6.01 12.75
CA VAL A 11 -7.08 -6.48 13.37
C VAL A 11 -6.01 -6.72 12.32
N TRP A 12 -6.36 -7.38 11.22
CA TRP A 12 -5.43 -7.60 10.12
C TRP A 12 -4.91 -6.29 9.52
N ALA A 13 -5.81 -5.33 9.24
CA ALA A 13 -5.45 -4.02 8.71
C ALA A 13 -4.57 -3.23 9.70
N GLY A 14 -4.87 -3.32 11.00
CA GLY A 14 -4.05 -2.71 12.06
C GLY A 14 -2.66 -3.31 12.14
N LEU A 15 -2.53 -4.65 12.14
CA LEU A 15 -1.25 -5.34 12.14
C LEU A 15 -0.43 -5.01 10.88
N PHE A 16 -1.08 -4.96 9.72
CA PHE A 16 -0.46 -4.56 8.47
C PHE A 16 0.10 -3.13 8.57
N ALA A 17 -0.71 -2.16 9.02
CA ALA A 17 -0.29 -0.77 9.18
C ALA A 17 0.87 -0.62 10.18
N VAL A 18 0.83 -1.33 11.31
CA VAL A 18 1.89 -1.31 12.32
C VAL A 18 3.19 -1.91 11.75
N SER A 19 3.10 -3.06 11.07
CA SER A 19 4.28 -3.68 10.44
C SER A 19 4.94 -2.76 9.42
N PHE A 20 4.13 -2.07 8.59
CA PHE A 20 4.61 -1.07 7.65
C PHE A 20 5.32 0.08 8.38
N ALA A 21 4.69 0.65 9.42
CA ALA A 21 5.27 1.76 10.18
C ALA A 21 6.59 1.38 10.87
N VAL A 22 6.70 0.15 11.39
CA VAL A 22 7.93 -0.35 12.02
C VAL A 22 9.04 -0.53 11.01
N LEU A 23 8.76 -1.16 9.86
CA LEU A 23 9.75 -1.38 8.80
C LEU A 23 10.21 -0.06 8.19
N GLU A 24 9.27 0.83 7.89
CA GLU A 24 9.57 2.17 7.37
C GLU A 24 10.37 2.99 8.39
N GLY A 25 9.97 2.96 9.66
CA GLY A 25 10.66 3.64 10.76
C GLY A 25 12.10 3.13 10.92
N TRP A 26 12.31 1.81 10.84
CA TRP A 26 13.65 1.24 10.85
C TRP A 26 14.46 1.69 9.63
N ALA A 27 13.90 1.62 8.43
CA ALA A 27 14.59 2.08 7.22
C ALA A 27 15.00 3.56 7.32
N LEU A 28 14.15 4.41 7.89
CA LEU A 28 14.47 5.82 8.16
C LEU A 28 15.62 5.99 9.16
N LEU A 29 15.69 5.16 10.21
CA LEU A 29 16.79 5.16 11.17
C LEU A 29 18.12 4.68 10.55
N ASN A 30 18.07 3.75 9.59
CA ASN A 30 19.24 3.29 8.85
C ASN A 30 19.81 4.35 7.89
N LYS A 31 19.04 5.40 7.56
CA LYS A 31 19.45 6.54 6.70
C LYS A 31 20.06 6.11 5.35
N ARG A 32 19.58 4.99 4.80
CA ARG A 32 20.05 4.47 3.52
C ARG A 32 19.07 4.88 2.42
N ASP A 33 19.58 5.56 1.39
CA ASP A 33 18.76 5.98 0.26
C ASP A 33 18.16 4.76 -0.47
N GLY A 34 16.86 4.80 -0.74
CA GLY A 34 16.13 3.73 -1.43
C GLY A 34 15.80 2.51 -0.55
N ASP A 35 15.99 2.61 0.76
CA ASP A 35 15.73 1.52 1.71
C ASP A 35 14.30 1.52 2.27
N THR A 36 13.56 2.62 2.07
CA THR A 36 12.18 2.73 2.53
C THR A 36 11.22 2.01 1.58
N LEU A 37 10.14 1.45 2.13
CA LEU A 37 9.13 0.79 1.32
C LEU A 37 8.39 1.81 0.45
N SER A 38 8.24 3.05 0.94
CA SER A 38 7.75 4.18 0.15
C SER A 38 8.61 4.46 -1.09
N ASP A 39 9.94 4.40 -0.96
CA ASP A 39 10.84 4.63 -2.09
C ASP A 39 10.81 3.49 -3.10
N GLN A 40 10.70 2.24 -2.63
CA GLN A 40 10.52 1.09 -3.52
C GLN A 40 9.19 1.17 -4.31
N ILE A 41 8.10 1.55 -3.64
CA ILE A 41 6.81 1.79 -4.33
C ILE A 41 6.96 2.91 -5.37
N ARG A 42 7.61 4.03 -5.03
CA ARG A 42 7.86 5.12 -5.99
C ARG A 42 8.70 4.65 -7.18
N ALA A 43 9.70 3.80 -6.95
CA ALA A 43 10.55 3.25 -8.00
C ALA A 43 9.79 2.28 -8.93
N TRP A 44 8.90 1.46 -8.38
CA TRP A 44 8.02 0.58 -9.14
C TRP A 44 7.03 1.36 -10.00
N LEU A 45 6.41 2.38 -9.40
CA LEU A 45 5.50 3.28 -10.12
C LEU A 45 6.23 4.20 -11.11
N GLY A 46 7.56 4.21 -11.13
CA GLY A 46 8.35 5.10 -11.99
C GLY A 46 8.21 6.58 -11.61
N ILE A 47 7.78 6.88 -10.38
CA ILE A 47 7.67 8.23 -9.83
C ILE A 47 9.07 8.77 -9.53
N TYR A 48 9.92 7.95 -8.91
CA TYR A 48 11.31 8.32 -8.63
C TYR A 48 12.27 7.11 -8.72
N PRO A 49 13.35 7.18 -9.51
CA PRO A 49 13.62 8.21 -10.53
C PRO A 49 12.49 8.25 -11.57
N VAL A 50 12.28 9.42 -12.19
CA VAL A 50 11.17 9.64 -13.12
C VAL A 50 11.32 8.74 -14.35
N LYS A 51 10.30 7.92 -14.65
CA LYS A 51 10.26 7.04 -15.83
C LYS A 51 9.10 7.40 -16.76
N HIS A 52 9.23 7.06 -18.04
CA HIS A 52 8.22 7.39 -19.05
C HIS A 52 6.86 6.71 -18.78
N TRP A 53 6.86 5.57 -18.07
CA TRP A 53 5.63 4.87 -17.71
C TRP A 53 4.98 5.37 -16.40
N ARG A 54 5.47 6.44 -15.78
CA ARG A 54 4.97 6.90 -14.47
C ARG A 54 3.46 7.09 -14.40
N LEU A 55 2.87 7.60 -15.49
CA LEU A 55 1.44 7.87 -15.57
C LEU A 55 0.66 6.56 -15.72
N ALA A 56 1.21 5.59 -16.46
CA ALA A 56 0.62 4.25 -16.57
C ALA A 56 0.70 3.50 -15.23
N GLY A 57 1.85 3.57 -14.54
CA GLY A 57 2.03 2.97 -13.22
C GLY A 57 1.09 3.57 -12.17
N ALA A 58 1.07 4.90 -12.05
CA ALA A 58 0.16 5.60 -11.14
C ALA A 58 -1.31 5.35 -11.49
N GLY A 59 -1.66 5.38 -12.78
CA GLY A 59 -3.01 5.09 -13.27
C GLY A 59 -3.45 3.66 -12.97
N ALA A 60 -2.58 2.67 -13.17
CA ALA A 60 -2.86 1.27 -12.86
C ALA A 60 -3.08 1.06 -11.36
N LEU A 61 -2.25 1.67 -10.50
CA LEU A 61 -2.44 1.57 -9.05
C LEU A 61 -3.73 2.25 -8.60
N LEU A 62 -4.02 3.45 -9.08
CA LEU A 62 -5.27 4.16 -8.74
C LEU A 62 -6.50 3.38 -9.22
N GLY A 63 -6.47 2.85 -10.44
CA GLY A 63 -7.52 2.01 -10.99
C GLY A 63 -7.74 0.75 -10.15
N PHE A 64 -6.65 0.08 -9.77
CA PHE A 64 -6.72 -1.09 -8.88
C PHE A 64 -7.31 -0.73 -7.52
N LEU A 65 -6.90 0.36 -6.88
CA LEU A 65 -7.41 0.77 -5.57
C LEU A 65 -8.90 1.12 -5.62
N LEU A 66 -9.36 1.80 -6.67
CA LEU A 66 -10.78 2.09 -6.87
C LEU A 66 -11.59 0.81 -7.09
N TRP A 67 -11.13 -0.08 -7.97
CA TRP A 67 -11.78 -1.35 -8.24
C TRP A 67 -11.82 -2.26 -7.00
N PHE A 68 -10.70 -2.38 -6.30
CA PHE A 68 -10.55 -3.20 -5.10
C PHE A 68 -11.40 -2.68 -3.96
N GLY A 69 -11.37 -1.36 -3.71
CA GLY A 69 -12.22 -0.72 -2.71
C GLY A 69 -13.70 -0.92 -3.00
N TRP A 70 -14.12 -0.80 -4.27
CA TRP A 70 -15.49 -1.10 -4.68
C TRP A 70 -15.87 -2.55 -4.39
N HIS A 71 -15.04 -3.52 -4.78
CA HIS A 71 -15.35 -4.94 -4.58
C HIS A 71 -15.40 -5.31 -3.09
N ILE A 72 -14.52 -4.74 -2.26
CA ILE A 72 -14.58 -4.95 -0.82
C ILE A 72 -15.87 -4.37 -0.22
N VAL A 73 -16.25 -3.15 -0.58
CA VAL A 73 -17.41 -2.50 0.07
C VAL A 73 -18.73 -3.08 -0.43
N PHE A 74 -18.83 -3.41 -1.71
CA PHE A 74 -20.11 -3.72 -2.36
C PHE A 74 -20.25 -5.16 -2.82
N GLU A 75 -19.16 -5.91 -3.01
CA GLU A 75 -19.20 -7.28 -3.55
C GLU A 75 -18.71 -8.35 -2.57
N SER A 76 -18.33 -7.96 -1.36
CA SER A 76 -18.06 -8.91 -0.28
C SER A 76 -19.36 -9.59 0.16
N PRO A 77 -19.44 -10.94 0.14
CA PRO A 77 -20.59 -11.68 0.65
C PRO A 77 -20.83 -11.49 2.15
#